data_AF-A0A3B1BEY0-F1
#
_entry.id   AF-A0A3B1BEY0-F1
#
_cell.length_a   1.000
_cell.length_b   1.000
_cell.length_c   1.000
_cell.angle_alpha   90.00
_cell.angle_beta   90.00
_cell.angle_gamma   90.00
#
_symmetry.space_group_name_H-M   'P 1'
#
loop_
_entity.id
_entity.type
_entity.pdbx_description
1 polymer ?
#
loop_
_entity_poly.entity_id
_entity_poly.type
_entity_poly.pdbx_seq_one_letter_code
_entity_poly.pdbx_strand_id
1 'polypeptide(L)'
;MPCLTRVLLLLLFAPSINVYALDPTEIFSLNQNSVGFVYSGGSQGSGVVIDNNEVVTNCHVISNYSTDGVKFNYQGKAFRAILMRGNQSLDLCVLNVAGLSAPPVKIREAAGF
;
A
#
# COMPACT_ATOMS: atom_id res chain seq x y z
N MET A 1 3.98 14.04 -57.31
CA MET A 1 3.65 14.21 -55.89
C MET A 1 3.60 12.82 -55.20
N PRO A 2 4.74 12.24 -54.76
CA PRO A 2 4.77 10.96 -54.07
C PRO A 2 5.02 11.21 -52.57
N CYS A 3 4.00 11.61 -51.83
CA CYS A 3 4.15 11.87 -50.39
C CYS A 3 3.12 11.10 -49.54
N LEU A 4 1.91 10.89 -50.08
CA LEU A 4 0.80 10.35 -49.28
C LEU A 4 0.83 8.83 -49.07
N THR A 5 1.43 8.06 -49.99
CA THR A 5 1.36 6.59 -49.97
C THR A 5 2.34 5.93 -48.98
N ARG A 6 3.38 6.65 -48.52
CA ARG A 6 4.36 6.10 -47.56
C ARG A 6 3.91 6.21 -46.10
N VAL A 7 2.99 7.13 -45.77
CA VAL A 7 2.52 7.36 -44.40
C VAL A 7 1.53 6.28 -43.95
N LEU A 8 0.69 5.80 -44.87
CA LEU A 8 -0.34 4.79 -44.58
C LEU A 8 0.24 3.40 -44.29
N LEU A 9 1.40 3.06 -44.87
CA LEU A 9 2.04 1.75 -44.70
C LEU A 9 2.74 1.56 -43.35
N LEU A 10 3.09 2.66 -42.66
CA LEU A 10 3.78 2.64 -41.36
C LEU A 10 2.85 2.39 -40.16
N LEU A 11 1.54 2.60 -40.31
CA LEU A 11 0.54 2.39 -39.24
C LEU A 11 0.10 0.91 -39.10
N LEU A 12 0.35 0.08 -40.11
CA LEU A 12 -0.07 -1.33 -40.13
C LEU A 12 0.89 -2.27 -39.39
N PHE A 13 2.04 -1.76 -38.91
CA PHE A 13 3.03 -2.50 -38.13
C PHE A 13 3.18 -1.96 -36.70
N ALA A 14 2.12 -1.37 -36.13
CA ALA A 14 2.10 -1.06 -34.71
C ALA A 14 2.02 -2.38 -33.92
N PRO A 15 3.02 -2.76 -33.11
CA PRO A 15 2.92 -3.93 -32.26
C PRO A 15 1.77 -3.74 -31.28
N SER A 16 0.85 -4.71 -31.22
CA SER A 16 -0.21 -4.75 -30.23
C SER A 16 0.42 -4.81 -28.84
N ILE A 17 0.30 -3.72 -28.08
CA ILE A 17 0.74 -3.68 -26.68
C ILE A 17 -0.25 -4.55 -25.91
N ASN A 18 0.15 -5.79 -25.60
CA ASN A 18 -0.65 -6.65 -24.75
C ASN A 18 -0.59 -6.11 -23.31
N VAL A 19 -1.62 -5.34 -22.93
CA VAL A 19 -1.84 -4.91 -21.56
C VAL A 19 -2.66 -6.00 -20.87
N TYR A 20 -1.97 -6.97 -20.26
CA TYR A 20 -2.64 -7.93 -19.37
C TYR A 20 -2.80 -7.31 -17.98
N ALA A 21 -3.99 -7.45 -17.41
CA ALA A 21 -4.18 -7.20 -15.99
C ALA A 21 -3.41 -8.27 -15.20
N LEU A 22 -2.81 -7.85 -14.08
CA LEU A 22 -2.15 -8.78 -13.16
C LEU A 22 -3.17 -9.74 -12.56
N ASP A 23 -2.79 -10.99 -12.39
CA ASP A 23 -3.63 -11.96 -11.68
C ASP A 23 -3.53 -11.77 -10.14
N PRO A 24 -4.46 -12.35 -9.34
CA PRO A 24 -4.44 -12.21 -7.89
C PRO A 24 -3.14 -12.67 -7.21
N THR A 25 -2.47 -13.68 -7.76
CA THR A 25 -1.21 -14.22 -7.24
C THR A 25 -0.07 -13.23 -7.50
N GLU A 26 -0.04 -12.62 -8.68
CA GLU A 26 0.92 -11.57 -9.01
C GLU A 26 0.70 -10.34 -8.13
N ILE A 27 -0.55 -9.90 -7.94
CA ILE A 27 -0.88 -8.77 -7.05
C ILE A 27 -0.46 -9.06 -5.61
N PHE A 28 -0.76 -10.26 -5.11
CA PHE A 28 -0.33 -10.68 -3.78
C PHE A 28 1.20 -10.65 -3.65
N SER A 29 1.89 -11.25 -4.63
CA SER A 29 3.35 -11.35 -4.64
C SER A 29 4.03 -9.97 -4.61
N LEU A 30 3.44 -8.99 -5.29
CA LEU A 30 3.92 -7.61 -5.32
C LEU A 30 3.73 -6.85 -4.00
N ASN A 31 2.69 -7.16 -3.22
CA ASN A 31 2.25 -6.31 -2.11
C ASN A 31 2.34 -6.96 -0.72
N GLN A 32 2.51 -8.28 -0.63
CA GLN A 32 2.53 -9.00 0.65
C GLN A 32 3.58 -8.46 1.64
N ASN A 33 4.71 -7.97 1.15
CA ASN A 33 5.79 -7.41 1.98
C ASN A 33 5.51 -5.96 2.45
N SER A 34 4.39 -5.37 2.06
CA SER A 34 3.96 -4.04 2.52
C SER A 34 2.86 -4.14 3.58
N VAL A 35 2.52 -5.35 4.04
CA VAL A 35 1.42 -5.59 4.99
C VAL A 35 1.96 -6.28 6.24
N GLY A 36 1.47 -5.85 7.40
CA GLY A 36 1.77 -6.47 8.70
C GLY A 36 0.56 -6.45 9.63
N PHE A 37 0.71 -7.03 10.81
CA PHE A 37 -0.34 -7.06 11.82
C PHE A 37 -0.24 -5.88 12.77
N VAL A 38 -1.37 -5.31 13.17
CA VAL A 38 -1.46 -4.27 14.20
C VAL A 38 -2.16 -4.86 15.42
N TYR A 39 -1.58 -4.66 16.60
CA TYR A 39 -2.15 -5.10 17.88
C TYR A 39 -2.31 -3.92 18.83
N SER A 40 -3.45 -3.83 19.51
CA SER A 40 -3.71 -2.83 20.54
C SER A 40 -4.71 -3.34 21.56
N GLY A 41 -4.29 -3.54 22.81
CA GLY A 41 -5.18 -3.89 23.92
C GLY A 41 -6.20 -5.01 23.66
N GLY A 42 -5.74 -6.12 23.06
CA GLY A 42 -6.59 -7.27 22.72
C GLY A 42 -7.30 -7.15 21.37
N SER A 43 -7.25 -5.98 20.73
CA SER A 43 -7.62 -5.80 19.31
C SER A 43 -6.49 -6.25 18.39
N GLN A 44 -6.86 -6.82 17.25
CA GLN A 44 -5.97 -7.18 16.16
C GLN A 44 -6.54 -6.67 14.83
N GLY A 45 -5.68 -6.09 14.00
CA GLY A 45 -5.98 -5.70 12.63
C GLY A 45 -4.76 -5.82 11.73
N SER A 46 -4.85 -5.21 10.56
CA SER A 46 -3.74 -5.11 9.61
C SER A 46 -3.23 -3.67 9.52
N GLY A 47 -1.99 -3.53 9.08
CA GLY A 47 -1.39 -2.24 8.73
C GLY A 47 -0.68 -2.34 7.39
N VAL A 48 -0.73 -1.25 6.62
CA VAL A 48 -0.10 -1.12 5.31
C VAL A 48 1.03 -0.10 5.39
N VAL A 49 2.22 -0.49 4.98
CA VAL A 49 3.40 0.38 4.92
C VAL A 49 3.21 1.34 3.73
N ILE A 50 3.22 2.64 4.00
CA ILE A 50 3.02 3.69 2.99
C ILE A 50 4.26 4.55 2.76
N ASP A 51 5.18 4.59 3.72
CA ASP A 51 6.48 5.27 3.64
C ASP A 51 7.46 4.66 4.67
N ASN A 52 8.69 5.18 4.72
CA ASN A 52 9.71 4.83 5.70
C ASN A 52 9.19 5.01 7.13
N ASN A 53 9.08 3.90 7.87
CA ASN A 53 8.51 3.85 9.21
C ASN A 53 7.04 4.30 9.31
N GLU A 54 6.33 4.55 8.20
CA GLU A 54 4.92 4.96 8.23
C GLU A 54 4.00 3.80 7.84
N VAL A 55 3.06 3.49 8.74
CA VAL A 55 2.06 2.44 8.55
C VAL A 55 0.66 3.03 8.71
N VAL A 56 -0.21 2.80 7.74
CA VAL A 56 -1.64 3.12 7.83
C VAL A 56 -2.42 1.93 8.35
N THR A 57 -3.35 2.18 9.25
CA THR A 57 -4.35 1.22 9.72
C THR A 57 -5.66 1.94 9.99
N ASN A 58 -6.69 1.19 10.37
CA ASN A 58 -7.92 1.80 10.85
C ASN A 58 -7.75 2.34 12.27
N CYS A 59 -8.37 3.49 12.56
CA CYS A 59 -8.29 4.09 13.89
C CYS A 59 -8.98 3.24 14.96
N HIS A 60 -10.08 2.54 14.62
CA HIS A 60 -10.75 1.64 15.56
C HIS A 60 -9.89 0.44 15.98
N VAL A 61 -8.90 0.04 15.16
CA VAL A 61 -7.98 -1.07 15.51
C VAL A 61 -7.12 -0.67 16.71
N ILE A 62 -6.73 0.61 16.78
CA ILE A 62 -5.80 1.14 17.79
C ILE A 62 -6.49 1.93 18.91
N SER A 63 -7.82 2.02 18.91
CA SER A 63 -8.57 2.80 19.91
C SER A 63 -8.57 2.16 21.30
N ASN A 64 -8.33 0.85 21.39
CA ASN A 64 -8.17 0.14 22.65
C ASN A 64 -6.74 0.30 23.15
N TYR A 65 -6.46 1.44 23.80
CA TYR A 65 -5.20 1.72 24.45
C TYR A 65 -5.01 0.81 25.67
N SER A 66 -4.28 -0.29 25.51
CA SER A 66 -3.71 -0.99 26.68
C SER A 66 -2.44 -0.31 27.15
N THR A 67 -2.02 -0.64 28.38
CA THR A 67 -0.72 -0.27 28.96
C THR A 67 0.47 -0.65 28.06
N ASP A 68 0.31 -1.67 27.22
CA ASP A 68 1.34 -2.18 26.32
C ASP A 68 1.52 -1.35 25.04
N GLY A 69 0.60 -0.41 24.78
CA GLY A 69 0.58 0.42 23.57
C GLY A 69 0.27 -0.35 22.29
N VAL A 70 0.42 0.34 21.15
CA VAL A 70 0.21 -0.25 19.82
C VAL A 70 1.48 -0.94 19.35
N LYS A 71 1.33 -2.16 18.82
CA LYS A 71 2.43 -2.94 18.24
C LYS A 71 2.16 -3.21 16.76
N PHE A 72 3.17 -3.03 15.92
CA PHE A 72 3.16 -3.49 14.54
C PHE A 72 4.04 -4.73 14.44
N ASN A 73 3.50 -5.86 14.01
CA ASN A 73 4.24 -7.08 13.76
C ASN A 73 4.47 -7.26 12.26
N TYR A 74 5.72 -7.35 11.87
CA TYR A 74 6.14 -7.54 10.49
C TYR A 74 7.20 -8.63 10.41
N GLN A 75 6.95 -9.64 9.58
CA GLN A 75 7.83 -10.81 9.39
C GLN A 75 8.30 -11.45 10.72
N GLY A 76 7.38 -11.57 11.69
CA GLY A 76 7.66 -12.18 13.00
C GLY A 76 8.34 -11.25 14.01
N LYS A 77 8.69 -10.02 13.65
CA LYS A 77 9.26 -9.02 14.55
C LYS A 77 8.21 -8.01 14.97
N ALA A 78 8.09 -7.79 16.28
CA ALA A 78 7.21 -6.77 16.85
C ALA A 78 7.96 -5.44 17.03
N PHE A 79 7.31 -4.35 16.63
CA PHE A 79 7.79 -2.98 16.75
C PHE A 79 6.79 -2.17 17.58
N ARG A 80 7.28 -1.22 18.37
CA ARG A 80 6.41 -0.22 18.99
C ARG A 80 5.91 0.72 17.88
N ALA A 81 4.60 0.94 17.83
CA ALA A 81 3.97 1.86 16.90
C ALA A 81 3.39 3.05 17.68
N ILE A 82 3.56 4.25 17.16
CA ILE A 82 3.11 5.50 17.79
C ILE A 82 2.19 6.22 16.81
N LEU A 83 1.00 6.59 17.26
CA LEU A 83 0.07 7.39 16.45
C LEU A 83 0.72 8.74 16.09
N MET A 84 0.84 9.02 14.79
CA MET A 84 1.30 10.31 14.27
C MET A 84 0.13 11.23 13.94
N ARG A 85 -0.83 10.70 13.16
CA ARG A 85 -1.99 11.45 12.65
C ARG A 85 -3.18 10.50 12.56
N GLY A 86 -4.38 11.02 12.81
CA GLY A 86 -5.61 10.25 12.67
C GLY A 86 -6.72 11.13 12.12
N ASN A 87 -7.56 10.54 11.27
CA ASN A 87 -8.83 11.09 10.83
C ASN A 87 -9.93 10.11 11.22
N GLN A 88 -10.62 10.40 12.33
CA GLN A 88 -11.67 9.53 12.86
C GLN A 88 -12.89 9.46 11.93
N SER A 89 -13.19 10.51 11.17
CA SER A 89 -14.31 10.52 10.23
C SER A 89 -14.10 9.57 9.06
N LEU A 90 -12.83 9.33 8.67
CA LEU A 90 -12.46 8.38 7.62
C LEU A 90 -11.96 7.04 8.19
N ASP A 91 -11.88 6.92 9.51
CA ASP A 91 -11.30 5.78 10.22
C ASP A 91 -9.90 5.40 9.69
N LEU A 92 -9.04 6.41 9.47
CA LEU A 92 -7.67 6.25 8.97
C LEU A 92 -6.66 6.85 9.94
N CYS A 93 -5.73 6.02 10.40
CA CYS A 93 -4.68 6.40 11.33
C CYS A 93 -3.29 6.03 10.78
N VAL A 94 -2.36 6.98 10.84
CA VAL A 94 -0.95 6.82 10.46
C VAL A 94 -0.12 6.61 11.72
N LEU A 95 0.67 5.54 11.73
CA LEU A 95 1.57 5.16 12.80
C LEU A 95 3.02 5.38 12.37
N ASN A 96 3.84 5.92 13.28
CA ASN A 96 5.29 5.84 13.20
C ASN A 96 5.74 4.51 13.82
N VAL A 97 6.54 3.74 13.09
CA VAL A 97 7.09 2.45 13.49
C VAL A 97 8.60 2.50 13.35
N ALA A 98 9.27 3.12 14.33
CA ALA A 98 10.70 3.37 14.26
C ALA A 98 11.52 2.08 14.07
N GLY A 99 12.43 2.10 13.09
CA GLY A 99 13.31 0.97 12.77
C GLY A 99 12.65 -0.10 11.90
N LEU A 100 11.49 0.17 11.32
CA LEU A 100 10.84 -0.70 10.35
C LEU A 100 11.59 -0.66 9.01
N SER A 101 12.00 -1.83 8.54
CA SER A 101 12.56 -2.03 7.20
C SER A 101 11.58 -2.86 6.37
N ALA A 102 10.60 -2.20 5.75
CA ALA A 102 9.60 -2.81 4.89
C ALA A 102 9.34 -1.93 3.66
N PRO A 103 9.12 -2.50 2.47
CA PRO A 103 8.83 -1.73 1.27
C PRO A 103 7.44 -1.06 1.37
N PRO A 104 7.32 0.24 1.05
CA PRO A 104 6.01 0.88 0.95
C PRO A 104 5.23 0.37 -0.24
N VAL A 105 3.90 0.33 -0.10
CA VAL A 105 3.00 0.01 -1.21
C VAL A 105 3.04 1.12 -2.26
N LYS A 106 2.90 0.76 -3.54
CA LYS A 106 2.73 1.75 -4.61
C LYS A 106 1.30 2.27 -4.60
N ILE A 107 1.10 3.48 -4.09
CA ILE A 107 -0.17 4.20 -4.16
C ILE A 107 -0.30 4.83 -5.55
N ARG A 108 -1.41 4.60 -6.24
CA ARG A 108 -1.73 5.28 -7.50
C ARG A 108 -2.39 6.61 -7.20
N GLU A 109 -2.21 7.58 -8.09
CA GLU A 109 -3.05 8.78 -8.11
C GLU A 109 -4.52 8.37 -8.07
N ALA A 110 -5.29 9.02 -7.20
CA ALA A 110 -6.73 8.78 -7.16
C ALA A 110 -7.29 9.11 -8.54
N ALA A 111 -8.00 8.17 -9.17
CA ALA A 111 -8.83 8.50 -10.31
C ALA A 111 -9.85 9.52 -9.78
N GLY A 112 -9.77 10.77 -10.24
CA GLY A 112 -10.75 11.78 -9.87
C GLY A 112 -12.14 11.26 -10.23
N PHE A 113 -12.96 11.03 -9.21
CA PHE A 113 -14.39 10.71 -9.36
C PHE A 113 -15.19 12.01 -9.39
#